data_AF-S7SUX6-F1
#
_entry.id   AF-S7SUX6-F1
#
_cell.length_a   1.000
_cell.length_b   1.000
_cell.length_c   1.000
_cell.angle_alpha   90.00
_cell.angle_beta   90.00
_cell.angle_gamma   90.00
#
_symmetry.space_group_name_H-M   'P 1'
#
loop_
_entity.id
_entity.type
_entity.pdbx_description
1 polymer ?
#
loop_
_entity_poly.entity_id
_entity_poly.type
_entity_poly.pdbx_seq_one_letter_code
_entity_poly.pdbx_strand_id
1 'polypeptide(L)'
;MFFFKKKRKMMKAVLTPNEDGIHFSFQLHDGKTVAELKLPMAKEDIEKYYKVQGFQQYVAWEELYDSGVLVDSTLPYSEYYELLKDESAKEVLQHLGLPVVEEQVGGKLSLRSLPHEADLVLQLFDAGGRNLDRVGKQAGAIYVLPDRLMLLPERVYRLKQALLDRTNQDMKKSAFANSWPTKQELNLNTFYKTKRITSLMRTI
;
A
#
# COMPACT_ATOMS: atom_id res chain seq x y z
N MET A 1 -5.22 28.35 40.34
CA MET A 1 -4.76 26.95 40.51
C MET A 1 -4.90 26.25 39.17
N PHE A 2 -3.82 26.13 38.39
CA PHE A 2 -3.85 25.47 37.07
C PHE A 2 -3.70 23.96 37.26
N PHE A 3 -4.80 23.22 37.15
CA PHE A 3 -4.74 21.76 37.08
C PHE A 3 -4.22 21.33 35.71
N PHE A 4 -2.93 21.04 35.63
CA PHE A 4 -2.38 20.31 34.48
C PHE A 4 -3.04 18.92 34.46
N LYS A 5 -4.03 18.72 33.58
CA LYS A 5 -4.53 17.38 33.24
C LYS A 5 -3.32 16.55 32.83
N LYS A 6 -2.90 15.61 33.67
CA LYS A 6 -1.84 14.65 33.37
C LYS A 6 -2.22 14.01 32.04
N LYS A 7 -1.44 14.26 30.98
CA LYS A 7 -1.68 13.66 29.67
C LYS A 7 -1.73 12.15 29.87
N ARG A 8 -2.87 11.54 29.53
CA ARG A 8 -3.05 10.09 29.69
C ARG A 8 -2.05 9.39 28.78
N LYS A 9 -1.45 8.33 29.32
CA LYS A 9 -0.60 7.41 28.56
C LYS A 9 -1.43 6.81 27.42
N MET A 10 -0.87 6.77 26.22
CA MET A 10 -1.53 6.30 25.01
C MET A 10 -0.58 5.42 24.21
N MET A 11 -1.11 4.34 23.66
CA MET A 11 -0.43 3.49 22.69
C MET A 11 -0.90 3.91 21.29
N LYS A 12 0.02 3.94 20.33
CA LYS A 12 -0.27 4.29 18.95
C LYS A 12 0.43 3.32 18.01
N ALA A 13 -0.33 2.71 17.10
CA ALA A 13 0.23 2.04 15.94
C ALA A 13 0.79 3.06 14.95
N VAL A 14 2.01 2.82 14.49
CA VAL A 14 2.69 3.60 13.46
C VAL A 14 2.82 2.70 12.24
N LEU A 15 2.16 3.12 11.16
CA LEU A 15 2.15 2.44 9.88
C LEU A 15 3.16 3.10 8.96
N THR A 16 4.13 2.35 8.47
CA THR A 16 5.14 2.83 7.53
C THR A 16 5.08 2.03 6.24
N PRO A 17 4.30 2.47 5.25
CA PRO A 17 4.28 1.85 3.92
C PRO A 17 5.66 1.94 3.25
N ASN A 18 6.09 0.86 2.59
CA ASN A 18 7.31 0.77 1.80
C ASN A 18 7.00 0.13 0.43
N GLU A 19 8.00 -0.34 -0.31
CA GLU A 19 7.77 -0.92 -1.65
C GLU A 19 7.13 -2.32 -1.60
N ASP A 20 7.45 -3.08 -0.56
CA ASP A 20 7.09 -4.49 -0.40
C ASP A 20 5.80 -4.70 0.41
N GLY A 21 5.47 -3.76 1.29
CA GLY A 21 4.32 -3.86 2.18
C GLY A 21 4.15 -2.70 3.15
N ILE A 22 3.45 -2.95 4.25
CA ILE A 22 3.24 -1.99 5.33
C ILE A 22 3.93 -2.49 6.59
N HIS A 23 4.94 -1.76 7.06
CA HIS A 23 5.60 -2.07 8.32
C HIS A 23 4.82 -1.50 9.50
N PHE A 24 4.66 -2.30 10.56
CA PHE A 24 4.01 -1.92 11.80
C PHE A 24 5.03 -1.74 12.91
N SER A 25 4.96 -0.59 13.58
CA SER A 25 5.60 -0.39 14.88
C SER A 25 4.63 0.23 15.87
N PHE A 26 4.91 0.08 17.16
CA PHE A 26 4.05 0.61 18.21
C PHE A 26 4.83 1.58 19.08
N GLN A 27 4.20 2.72 19.37
CA GLN A 27 4.77 3.76 20.20
C GLN A 27 3.90 4.01 21.42
N LEU A 28 4.55 4.14 22.56
CA LEU A 28 3.95 4.49 23.83
C LEU A 28 4.22 5.97 24.12
N HIS A 29 3.16 6.75 24.12
CA HIS A 29 3.19 8.17 24.42
C HIS A 29 2.82 8.39 25.89
N ASP A 30 3.75 8.96 26.65
CA ASP A 30 3.52 9.43 28.02
C ASP A 30 3.89 10.92 28.10
N GLY A 31 2.89 11.78 27.89
CA GLY A 31 3.09 13.23 27.84
C GLY A 31 3.89 13.69 26.62
N LYS A 32 5.19 13.97 26.82
CA LYS A 32 6.15 14.32 25.75
C LYS A 32 7.11 13.16 25.43
N THR A 33 7.14 12.14 26.27
CA THR A 33 8.02 10.98 26.10
C THR A 33 7.37 10.03 25.11
N VAL A 34 8.15 9.57 24.13
CA VAL A 34 7.76 8.55 23.17
C VAL A 34 8.75 7.41 23.31
N ALA A 35 8.24 6.20 23.55
CA ALA A 35 9.04 4.98 23.60
C ALA A 35 8.51 3.98 22.58
N GLU A 36 9.39 3.40 21.78
CA GLU A 36 9.04 2.32 20.88
C GLU A 36 8.88 1.01 21.66
N LEU A 37 7.81 0.26 21.37
CA LEU A 37 7.52 -1.02 21.97
C LEU A 37 8.14 -2.14 21.13
N LYS A 38 8.73 -3.13 21.81
CA LYS A 38 9.17 -4.35 21.15
C LYS A 38 7.96 -5.25 20.88
N LEU A 39 7.91 -5.80 19.67
CA LEU A 39 6.85 -6.68 19.21
C LEU A 39 7.41 -8.09 18.93
N PRO A 40 6.65 -9.16 19.21
CA PRO A 40 5.42 -9.17 20.02
C PRO A 40 5.71 -8.72 21.47
N MET A 41 4.71 -8.14 22.13
CA MET A 41 4.90 -7.66 23.50
C MET A 41 5.05 -8.84 24.47
N ALA A 42 5.90 -8.68 25.49
CA ALA A 42 6.00 -9.65 26.57
C ALA A 42 4.72 -9.62 27.44
N LYS A 43 4.43 -10.73 28.14
CA LYS A 43 3.24 -10.85 28.98
C LYS A 43 3.15 -9.75 30.04
N GLU A 44 4.29 -9.39 30.62
CA GLU A 44 4.39 -8.34 31.64
C GLU A 44 4.01 -6.96 31.07
N ASP A 45 4.34 -6.69 29.79
CA ASP A 45 3.97 -5.46 29.12
C ASP A 45 2.48 -5.44 28.75
N ILE A 46 1.90 -6.58 28.37
CA ILE A 46 0.46 -6.72 28.09
C ILE A 46 -0.37 -6.41 29.36
N GLU A 47 -0.04 -7.03 30.49
CA GLU A 47 -0.71 -6.80 31.77
C GLU A 47 -0.60 -5.34 32.24
N LYS A 48 0.47 -4.66 31.85
CA LYS A 48 0.70 -3.25 32.16
C LYS A 48 -0.08 -2.31 31.24
N TYR A 49 -0.30 -2.68 29.99
CA TYR A 49 -0.84 -1.78 28.96
C TYR A 49 -2.25 -2.10 28.48
N TYR A 50 -2.90 -3.20 28.89
CA TYR A 50 -4.24 -3.56 28.42
C TYR A 50 -5.32 -2.48 28.65
N LYS A 51 -5.16 -1.62 29.66
CA LYS A 51 -6.07 -0.49 29.96
C LYS A 51 -5.69 0.81 29.24
N VAL A 52 -4.58 0.84 28.52
CA VAL A 52 -4.08 2.03 27.83
C VAL A 52 -4.90 2.25 26.56
N GLN A 53 -5.25 3.51 26.30
CA GLN A 53 -5.92 3.88 25.05
C GLN A 53 -5.05 3.48 23.85
N GLY A 54 -5.64 2.81 22.86
CA GLY A 54 -4.93 2.31 21.68
C GLY A 54 -4.45 0.86 21.80
N PHE A 55 -4.63 0.20 22.95
CA PHE A 55 -4.31 -1.23 23.10
C PHE A 55 -5.09 -2.14 22.13
N GLN A 56 -6.31 -1.76 21.76
CA GLN A 56 -7.09 -2.46 20.72
C GLN A 56 -6.35 -2.55 19.37
N GLN A 57 -5.52 -1.57 19.04
CA GLN A 57 -4.69 -1.63 17.82
C GLN A 57 -3.62 -2.72 17.94
N TYR A 58 -3.09 -2.95 19.14
CA TYR A 58 -2.15 -4.04 19.36
C TYR A 58 -2.83 -5.40 19.21
N VAL A 59 -4.04 -5.56 19.75
CA VAL A 59 -4.82 -6.80 19.58
C VAL A 59 -5.08 -7.09 18.10
N ALA A 60 -5.49 -6.07 17.32
CA ALA A 60 -5.66 -6.23 15.88
C ALA A 60 -4.35 -6.59 15.15
N TRP A 61 -3.21 -6.09 15.61
CA TRP A 61 -1.90 -6.49 15.07
C TRP A 61 -1.54 -7.93 15.45
N GLU A 62 -1.86 -8.35 16.68
CA GLU A 62 -1.64 -9.72 17.17
C GLU A 62 -2.45 -10.74 16.36
N GLU A 63 -3.68 -10.41 15.97
CA GLU A 63 -4.49 -11.25 15.07
C GLU A 63 -3.82 -11.43 13.68
N LEU A 64 -3.22 -10.38 13.13
CA LEU A 64 -2.44 -10.49 11.87
C LEU A 64 -1.14 -11.28 12.08
N TYR A 65 -0.50 -11.13 13.24
CA TYR A 65 0.70 -11.88 13.57
C TYR A 65 0.41 -13.38 13.70
N ASP A 66 -0.65 -13.74 14.43
CA ASP A 66 -1.06 -15.12 14.69
C ASP A 66 -1.59 -15.83 13.44
N SER A 67 -2.19 -15.08 12.50
CA SER A 67 -2.57 -15.63 11.19
C SER A 67 -1.38 -15.91 10.26
N GLY A 68 -0.18 -15.45 10.60
CA GLY A 68 1.06 -15.73 9.85
C GLY A 68 1.21 -14.93 8.56
N VAL A 69 0.40 -13.89 8.34
CA VAL A 69 0.45 -13.03 7.14
C VAL A 69 1.56 -11.98 7.20
N LEU A 70 2.15 -11.76 8.37
CA LEU A 70 3.23 -10.80 8.58
C LEU A 70 4.60 -11.44 8.35
N VAL A 71 5.45 -10.76 7.58
CA VAL A 71 6.87 -11.07 7.39
C VAL A 71 7.69 -9.97 8.05
N ASP A 72 8.43 -10.28 9.12
CA ASP A 72 9.25 -9.31 9.87
C ASP A 72 8.47 -8.02 10.24
N SER A 73 7.27 -8.19 10.83
CA SER A 73 6.35 -7.10 11.18
C SER A 73 5.88 -6.24 10.00
N THR A 74 6.02 -6.75 8.77
CA THR A 74 5.55 -6.12 7.55
C THR A 74 4.42 -6.95 6.95
N LEU A 75 3.30 -6.32 6.62
CA LEU A 75 2.22 -6.96 5.86
C LEU A 75 2.52 -6.78 4.36
N PRO A 76 2.86 -7.86 3.63
CA PRO A 76 3.10 -7.77 2.19
C PRO A 76 1.85 -7.34 1.45
N TYR A 77 2.00 -6.59 0.35
CA TYR A 77 0.83 -6.12 -0.39
C TYR A 77 -0.01 -7.24 -1.00
N SER A 78 0.60 -8.39 -1.34
CA SER A 78 -0.14 -9.58 -1.80
C SER A 78 -1.13 -10.05 -0.73
N GLU A 79 -0.66 -10.26 0.49
CA GLU A 79 -1.49 -10.68 1.62
C GLU A 79 -2.51 -9.60 1.98
N TYR A 80 -2.10 -8.32 1.91
CA TYR A 80 -3.01 -7.21 2.17
C TYR A 80 -4.23 -7.24 1.24
N TYR A 81 -4.04 -7.44 -0.07
CA TYR A 81 -5.16 -7.54 -1.00
C TYR A 81 -6.01 -8.81 -0.82
N GLU A 82 -5.44 -9.92 -0.34
CA GLU A 82 -6.24 -11.10 0.03
C GLU A 82 -7.10 -10.83 1.26
N LEU A 83 -6.57 -10.17 2.29
CA LEU A 83 -7.33 -9.77 3.48
C LEU A 83 -8.49 -8.82 3.12
N LEU A 84 -8.34 -7.97 2.10
CA LEU A 84 -9.41 -7.09 1.63
C LEU A 84 -10.59 -7.84 0.97
N LYS A 85 -10.52 -9.15 0.78
CA LYS A 85 -11.63 -9.96 0.28
C LYS A 85 -12.51 -10.52 1.40
N ASP A 86 -12.00 -10.55 2.63
CA ASP A 86 -12.69 -11.04 3.82
C ASP A 86 -13.20 -9.86 4.66
N GLU A 87 -14.49 -9.82 4.96
CA GLU A 87 -15.08 -8.75 5.77
C GLU A 87 -14.54 -8.73 7.20
N SER A 88 -14.25 -9.89 7.80
CA SER A 88 -13.69 -9.96 9.15
C SER A 88 -12.29 -9.36 9.20
N ALA A 89 -11.44 -9.68 8.21
CA ALA A 89 -10.11 -9.12 8.10
C ALA A 89 -10.15 -7.60 7.83
N LYS A 90 -11.14 -7.09 7.10
CA LYS A 90 -11.29 -5.63 6.91
C LYS A 90 -11.51 -4.91 8.23
N GLU A 91 -12.29 -5.46 9.16
CA GLU A 91 -12.49 -4.86 10.48
C GLU A 91 -11.16 -4.73 11.24
N VAL A 92 -10.34 -5.78 11.22
CA VAL A 92 -8.99 -5.79 11.80
C VAL A 92 -8.11 -4.71 11.19
N LEU A 93 -8.08 -4.62 9.86
CA LEU A 93 -7.32 -3.61 9.13
C LEU A 93 -7.80 -2.18 9.46
N GLN A 94 -9.11 -1.96 9.57
CA GLN A 94 -9.68 -0.67 9.99
C GLN A 94 -9.26 -0.28 11.40
N HIS A 95 -9.24 -1.22 12.35
CA HIS A 95 -8.76 -0.96 13.71
C HIS A 95 -7.29 -0.51 13.75
N LEU A 96 -6.47 -1.03 12.84
CA LEU A 96 -5.08 -0.61 12.66
C LEU A 96 -4.95 0.76 11.96
N GLY A 97 -6.03 1.29 11.39
CA GLY A 97 -6.04 2.55 10.64
C GLY A 97 -5.64 2.38 9.18
N LEU A 98 -5.76 1.17 8.63
CA LEU A 98 -5.46 0.89 7.23
C LEU A 98 -6.65 1.15 6.30
N PRO A 99 -6.41 1.66 5.08
CA PRO A 99 -7.47 1.92 4.11
C PRO A 99 -7.99 0.62 3.49
N VAL A 100 -9.24 0.25 3.79
CA VAL A 100 -9.85 -0.99 3.27
C VAL A 100 -10.62 -0.82 1.95
N VAL A 101 -10.59 0.38 1.37
CA VAL A 101 -11.24 0.68 0.10
C VAL A 101 -10.18 1.13 -0.90
N GLU A 102 -10.17 0.46 -2.06
CA GLU A 102 -9.35 0.86 -3.21
C GLU A 102 -9.87 2.18 -3.79
N GLU A 103 -9.00 3.19 -3.91
CA GLU A 103 -9.38 4.47 -4.52
C GLU A 103 -9.25 4.38 -6.04
N GLN A 104 -10.31 4.76 -6.77
CA GLN A 104 -10.26 4.81 -8.23
C GLN A 104 -9.29 5.91 -8.68
N VAL A 105 -8.37 5.53 -9.56
CA VAL A 105 -7.36 6.44 -10.11
C VAL A 105 -7.42 6.43 -11.64
N GLY A 106 -7.21 7.59 -12.24
CA GLY A 106 -6.86 7.73 -13.64
C GLY A 106 -5.37 7.46 -13.83
N GLY A 107 -4.96 7.23 -15.08
CA GLY A 107 -3.54 7.09 -15.38
C GLY A 107 -3.21 7.34 -16.82
N LYS A 108 -1.92 7.61 -17.08
CA LYS A 108 -1.34 7.83 -18.39
C LYS A 108 -0.02 7.09 -18.47
N LEU A 109 0.10 6.18 -19.42
CA LEU A 109 1.36 5.49 -19.73
C LEU A 109 2.01 6.21 -20.92
N SER A 110 3.27 6.64 -20.76
CA SER A 110 4.01 7.35 -21.81
C SER A 110 5.39 6.74 -21.99
N LEU A 111 5.83 6.63 -23.25
CA LEU A 111 7.20 6.27 -23.58
C LEU A 111 8.09 7.51 -23.48
N ARG A 112 9.13 7.46 -22.64
CA ARG A 112 10.08 8.58 -22.47
C ARG A 112 11.34 8.45 -23.31
N SER A 113 11.53 7.30 -23.92
CA SER A 113 12.76 6.92 -24.61
C SER A 113 12.48 6.57 -26.07
N LEU A 114 13.53 6.23 -26.81
CA LEU A 114 13.36 5.63 -28.12
C LEU A 114 12.69 4.23 -27.98
N PRO A 115 11.99 3.73 -29.02
CA PRO A 115 11.26 2.46 -28.94
C PRO A 115 12.11 1.25 -28.53
N HIS A 116 13.41 1.27 -28.84
CA HIS A 116 14.34 0.20 -28.48
C HIS A 116 14.80 0.25 -27.02
N GLU A 117 14.67 1.41 -26.35
CA GLU A 117 15.00 1.59 -24.93
C GLU A 117 13.80 1.26 -24.02
N ALA A 118 12.58 1.40 -24.56
CA ALA A 118 11.32 1.02 -23.94
C ALA A 118 11.18 1.45 -22.46
N ASP A 119 11.55 2.70 -22.17
CA ASP A 119 11.35 3.36 -20.89
C ASP A 119 9.92 3.89 -20.80
N LEU A 120 9.08 3.12 -20.10
CA LEU A 120 7.68 3.42 -19.88
C LEU A 120 7.51 4.13 -18.54
N VAL A 121 6.82 5.27 -18.55
CA VAL A 121 6.46 6.00 -17.35
C VAL A 121 4.95 6.01 -17.17
N LEU A 122 4.52 5.50 -16.02
CA LEU A 122 3.13 5.56 -15.57
C LEU A 122 2.93 6.79 -14.69
N GLN A 123 2.00 7.66 -15.07
CA GLN A 123 1.53 8.77 -14.25
C GLN A 123 0.12 8.44 -13.76
N LEU A 124 -0.15 8.63 -12.48
CA LEU A 124 -1.46 8.37 -11.88
C LEU A 124 -2.11 9.67 -11.41
N PHE A 125 -3.44 9.72 -11.53
CA PHE A 125 -4.23 10.90 -11.20
C PHE A 125 -5.39 10.50 -10.28
N ASP A 126 -5.69 11.35 -9.30
CA ASP A 126 -6.88 11.18 -8.47
C ASP A 126 -8.17 11.55 -9.23
N ALA A 127 -9.32 11.39 -8.57
CA ALA A 127 -10.63 11.76 -9.12
C ALA A 127 -10.75 13.24 -9.50
N GLY A 128 -9.94 14.12 -8.88
CA GLY A 128 -9.88 15.55 -9.21
C GLY A 128 -8.90 15.88 -10.35
N GLY A 129 -8.28 14.88 -10.97
CA GLY A 129 -7.29 15.05 -12.04
C GLY A 129 -5.92 15.53 -11.54
N ARG A 130 -5.67 15.51 -10.22
CA ARG A 130 -4.37 15.89 -9.65
C ARG A 130 -3.40 14.73 -9.79
N ASN A 131 -2.18 15.03 -10.24
CA ASN A 131 -1.12 14.04 -10.33
C ASN A 131 -0.69 13.60 -8.92
N LEU A 132 -0.78 12.29 -8.64
CA LEU A 132 -0.50 11.71 -7.33
C LEU A 132 0.96 11.90 -6.90
N ASP A 133 1.90 11.85 -7.84
CA ASP A 133 3.33 12.04 -7.57
C ASP A 133 3.67 13.48 -7.14
N ARG A 134 2.73 14.42 -7.32
CA ARG A 134 2.88 15.81 -6.86
C ARG A 134 2.27 16.07 -5.49
N VAL A 135 1.31 15.26 -5.06
CA VAL A 135 0.54 15.49 -3.83
C VAL A 135 0.82 14.47 -2.75
N GLY A 136 1.63 13.44 -3.04
CA GLY A 136 2.01 12.43 -2.07
C GLY A 136 3.30 11.72 -2.44
N LYS A 137 3.67 10.79 -1.57
CA LYS A 137 4.82 9.90 -1.78
C LYS A 137 4.32 8.50 -2.10
N GLN A 138 4.85 7.93 -3.17
CA GLN A 138 4.61 6.53 -3.51
C GLN A 138 5.32 5.60 -2.50
N ALA A 139 4.61 4.55 -2.08
CA ALA A 139 5.13 3.42 -1.32
C ALA A 139 4.38 2.16 -1.77
N GLY A 140 4.93 1.43 -2.74
CA GLY A 140 4.33 0.20 -3.29
C GLY A 140 2.88 0.40 -3.78
N ALA A 141 1.93 -0.26 -3.11
CA ALA A 141 0.50 -0.17 -3.40
C ALA A 141 -0.20 1.05 -2.75
N ILE A 142 0.50 1.79 -1.89
CA ILE A 142 -0.03 2.95 -1.16
C ILE A 142 0.59 4.26 -1.67
N TYR A 143 -0.23 5.31 -1.70
CA TYR A 143 0.26 6.69 -1.70
C TYR A 143 0.09 7.29 -0.31
N VAL A 144 1.19 7.78 0.25
CA VAL A 144 1.19 8.53 1.50
C VAL A 144 0.89 9.99 1.17
N LEU A 145 -0.35 10.41 1.45
CA LEU A 145 -0.80 11.80 1.33
C LEU A 145 -0.58 12.51 2.69
N PRO A 146 -0.61 13.86 2.75
CA PRO A 146 -0.38 14.61 3.98
C PRO A 146 -1.35 14.27 5.12
N ASP A 147 -2.58 13.88 4.78
CA ASP A 147 -3.69 13.66 5.70
C ASP A 147 -4.08 12.18 5.84
N ARG A 148 -3.72 11.32 4.88
CA ARG A 148 -4.16 9.91 4.85
C ARG A 148 -3.27 9.00 4.01
N LEU A 149 -3.50 7.69 4.18
CA LEU A 149 -3.01 6.66 3.27
C LEU A 149 -4.07 6.40 2.19
N MET A 150 -3.63 6.38 0.93
CA MET A 150 -4.47 6.05 -0.20
C MET A 150 -4.06 4.69 -0.77
N LEU A 151 -4.98 3.73 -0.79
CA LEU A 151 -4.76 2.42 -1.39
C LEU A 151 -5.06 2.47 -2.89
N LEU A 152 -4.09 2.08 -3.71
CA LEU A 152 -4.28 1.91 -5.15
C LEU A 152 -5.15 0.68 -5.44
N PRO A 153 -5.82 0.65 -6.59
CA PRO A 153 -6.46 -0.56 -7.02
C PRO A 153 -5.44 -1.68 -7.27
N GLU A 154 -5.79 -2.92 -6.94
CA GLU A 154 -4.86 -4.07 -7.04
C GLU A 154 -4.28 -4.18 -8.46
N ARG A 155 -5.15 -4.02 -9.46
CA ARG A 155 -4.79 -4.02 -10.88
C ARG A 155 -3.74 -2.97 -11.24
N VAL A 156 -3.78 -1.79 -10.60
CA VAL A 156 -2.81 -0.71 -10.83
C VAL A 156 -1.50 -1.03 -10.13
N TYR A 157 -1.53 -1.56 -8.91
CA TYR A 157 -0.32 -2.01 -8.22
C TYR A 157 0.41 -3.11 -9.00
N ARG A 158 -0.32 -4.13 -9.49
CA ARG A 158 0.26 -5.19 -10.35
C ARG A 158 0.89 -4.63 -11.63
N LEU A 159 0.27 -3.62 -12.25
CA LEU A 159 0.86 -2.93 -13.41
C LEU A 159 2.17 -2.22 -13.04
N LYS A 160 2.21 -1.53 -11.89
CA LYS A 160 3.43 -0.87 -11.40
C LYS A 160 4.56 -1.88 -11.18
N GLN A 161 4.27 -3.02 -10.55
CA GLN A 161 5.23 -4.11 -10.37
C GLN A 161 5.77 -4.62 -11.71
N ALA A 162 4.88 -4.90 -12.66
CA ALA A 162 5.27 -5.36 -13.99
C ALA A 162 6.13 -4.36 -14.79
N LEU A 163 5.99 -3.05 -14.53
CA LEU A 163 6.84 -2.01 -15.13
C LEU A 163 8.23 -1.93 -14.48
N LEU A 164 8.31 -2.24 -13.17
CA LEU A 164 9.54 -2.18 -12.38
C LEU A 164 10.40 -3.45 -12.54
N ASP A 165 9.79 -4.62 -12.77
CA ASP A 165 10.50 -5.87 -13.01
C ASP A 165 11.36 -5.80 -14.29
N ARG A 166 12.64 -5.47 -14.11
CA ARG A 166 13.65 -5.33 -15.19
C ARG A 166 14.20 -6.66 -15.72
N THR A 167 13.95 -7.77 -15.06
CA THR A 167 14.57 -9.07 -15.35
C THR A 167 13.95 -9.84 -16.53
N ASN A 168 12.79 -9.43 -17.06
CA ASN A 168 12.15 -10.06 -18.24
C ASN A 168 11.99 -9.10 -19.44
N GLN A 169 12.74 -7.99 -19.43
CA GLN A 169 12.41 -6.80 -20.21
C GLN A 169 12.83 -6.84 -21.68
N ASP A 170 13.90 -7.54 -22.08
CA ASP A 170 14.41 -7.40 -23.45
C ASP A 170 13.47 -7.97 -24.53
N MET A 171 12.71 -9.02 -24.23
CA MET A 171 11.76 -9.59 -25.20
C MET A 171 10.33 -9.04 -25.07
N LYS A 172 9.87 -8.70 -23.87
CA LYS A 172 8.48 -8.26 -23.66
C LYS A 172 8.28 -6.78 -23.95
N LYS A 173 9.29 -5.95 -23.69
CA LYS A 173 9.20 -4.51 -23.93
C LYS A 173 9.21 -4.14 -25.41
N SER A 174 9.96 -4.86 -26.25
CA SER A 174 10.00 -4.61 -27.69
C SER A 174 8.67 -4.98 -28.37
N ALA A 175 8.03 -6.09 -27.99
CA ALA A 175 6.69 -6.45 -28.48
C ALA A 175 5.59 -5.49 -27.99
N PHE A 176 5.70 -4.98 -26.75
CA PHE A 176 4.77 -4.00 -26.19
C PHE A 176 4.95 -2.60 -26.80
N ALA A 177 6.19 -2.17 -27.04
CA ALA A 177 6.50 -0.88 -27.67
C ALA A 177 6.19 -0.87 -29.18
N ASN A 178 6.44 -1.96 -29.91
CA ASN A 178 6.15 -2.05 -31.35
C ASN A 178 4.66 -2.22 -31.69
N SER A 179 3.83 -2.63 -30.73
CA SER A 179 2.37 -2.73 -30.92
C SER A 179 1.62 -1.47 -30.49
N TRP A 180 2.30 -0.44 -29.98
CA TRP A 180 1.67 0.73 -29.37
C TRP A 180 1.97 2.02 -30.16
N PRO A 181 0.94 2.71 -30.68
CA PRO A 181 1.15 3.96 -31.40
C PRO A 181 1.54 5.09 -30.42
N THR A 182 2.48 5.92 -30.86
CA THR A 182 3.35 6.83 -30.10
C THR A 182 2.64 7.95 -29.32
N LYS A 183 1.31 8.05 -29.38
CA LYS A 183 0.50 9.01 -28.62
C LYS A 183 -0.92 8.47 -28.42
N GLN A 184 -1.15 7.69 -27.37
CA GLN A 184 -2.51 7.42 -26.89
C GLN A 184 -2.60 7.65 -25.39
N GLU A 185 -3.53 8.51 -24.99
CA GLU A 185 -3.98 8.67 -23.61
C GLU A 185 -4.86 7.47 -23.26
N LEU A 186 -4.26 6.46 -22.64
CA LEU A 186 -5.00 5.31 -22.18
C LEU A 186 -5.73 5.63 -20.88
N ASN A 187 -7.03 5.85 -20.99
CA ASN A 187 -7.92 5.87 -19.84
C ASN A 187 -7.96 4.45 -19.24
N LEU A 188 -7.41 4.27 -18.04
CA LEU A 188 -7.28 2.97 -17.37
C LEU A 188 -8.62 2.21 -17.25
N ASN A 189 -9.74 2.92 -17.26
CA ASN A 189 -11.08 2.33 -17.26
C ASN A 189 -11.41 1.51 -18.52
N THR A 190 -10.77 1.81 -19.65
CA THR A 190 -10.97 1.09 -20.92
C THR A 190 -10.01 -0.10 -21.07
N PHE A 191 -8.83 -0.03 -20.45
CA PHE A 191 -7.78 -1.05 -20.55
C PHE A 191 -8.24 -2.43 -20.04
N TYR A 192 -9.04 -2.46 -18.97
CA TYR A 192 -9.52 -3.71 -18.36
C TYR A 192 -10.85 -4.23 -18.92
N LYS A 193 -11.60 -3.42 -19.69
CA LYS A 193 -12.83 -3.88 -20.36
C LYS A 193 -12.54 -4.66 -21.64
N THR A 194 -11.38 -4.44 -22.25
CA THR A 194 -10.96 -5.16 -23.45
C THR A 194 -10.37 -6.51 -23.06
N LYS A 195 -11.24 -7.51 -22.83
CA LYS A 195 -10.85 -8.93 -22.83
C LYS A 195 -10.10 -9.26 -24.14
N ARG A 196 -8.77 -9.24 -24.12
CA ARG A 196 -7.90 -9.96 -25.07
C ARG A 196 -6.43 -9.94 -24.63
N ILE A 197 -6.14 -10.47 -23.45
CA ILE A 197 -4.82 -11.06 -23.16
C ILE A 197 -5.03 -12.52 -22.79
N THR A 198 -5.59 -13.26 -23.73
CA THR A 198 -5.67 -14.74 -23.70
C THR A 198 -5.20 -15.35 -25.01
N SER A 199 -4.55 -14.56 -25.89
CA SER A 199 -4.26 -14.97 -27.27
C SER A 199 -2.77 -14.94 -27.65
N LEU A 200 -1.85 -14.67 -26.72
CA LEU A 200 -0.40 -14.65 -27.00
C LEU A 200 0.39 -15.76 -26.29
N MET A 201 -0.30 -16.83 -25.89
CA MET A 201 0.34 -18.10 -25.46
C MET A 201 -0.05 -19.30 -26.34
N ARG A 202 -0.68 -19.08 -27.49
CA ARG A 202 -0.81 -20.11 -28.51
C ARG A 202 -0.37 -19.53 -29.83
N THR A 203 0.66 -20.17 -30.38
CA THR A 203 1.15 -20.15 -31.77
C THR A 203 2.54 -19.51 -31.92
N ILE A 204 3.52 -20.42 -32.02
CA ILE A 204 4.92 -20.32 -32.48
C ILE A 204 5.90 -19.67 -31.49
#